data_AF-Q9R6I1-F1
#
_entry.id   AF-Q9R6I1-F1
#
_cell.length_a   1.000
_cell.length_b   1.000
_cell.length_c   1.000
_cell.angle_alpha   90.00
_cell.angle_beta   90.00
_cell.angle_gamma   90.00
#
_symmetry.space_group_name_H-M   'P 1'
#
loop_
_entity.id
_entity.type
_entity.pdbx_description
1 polymer ?
#
loop_
_entity_poly.entity_id
_entity_poly.type
_entity_poly.pdbx_seq_one_letter_code
_entity_poly.pdbx_strand_id
1 'polypeptide(L)'
;MDILDTSSKVTLEERRAADGLDAYVPRILRGSELYDADVDRFFLDLPLNGVRSSHSLRAYGYDIMVWLRFLTEVCDKTVWEAARADVEAFHRIRRKSGPGSGYRRRRGTDRLLQ
;
A
#
# COMPACT_ATOMS: atom_id res chain seq x y z
N MET A 1 13.38 -25.07 -3.62
CA MET A 1 12.57 -25.40 -2.43
C MET A 1 12.28 -24.07 -1.76
N ASP A 2 11.29 -23.36 -2.30
CA ASP A 2 10.97 -21.98 -1.95
C ASP A 2 10.06 -21.97 -0.72
N ILE A 3 10.69 -21.88 0.44
CA ILE A 3 10.01 -21.79 1.73
C ILE A 3 9.45 -20.37 1.83
N LEU A 4 8.16 -20.23 1.51
CA LEU A 4 7.22 -19.25 2.05
C LEU A 4 7.88 -18.01 2.69
N ASP A 5 8.27 -17.02 1.88
CA ASP A 5 8.41 -15.64 2.37
C ASP A 5 7.00 -15.05 2.58
N THR A 6 6.30 -15.60 3.59
CA THR A 6 4.92 -15.26 3.97
C THR A 6 4.89 -14.64 5.36
N SER A 7 6.06 -14.34 5.95
CA SER A 7 6.15 -13.94 7.36
C SER A 7 5.80 -12.47 7.64
N SER A 8 5.70 -11.61 6.61
CA SER A 8 5.54 -10.16 6.84
C SER A 8 4.69 -9.43 5.79
N LYS A 9 3.94 -10.15 4.95
CA LYS A 9 3.25 -9.51 3.83
C LYS A 9 1.98 -8.79 4.32
N VAL A 10 2.03 -7.46 4.33
CA VAL A 10 0.84 -6.61 4.53
C VAL A 10 -0.02 -6.71 3.26
N THR A 11 -1.28 -7.13 3.42
CA THR A 11 -2.22 -7.36 2.32
C THR A 11 -3.59 -6.75 2.60
N LEU A 12 -4.40 -6.61 1.56
CA LEU A 12 -5.74 -6.05 1.61
C LEU A 12 -6.78 -7.13 1.33
N GLU A 13 -7.71 -7.32 2.25
CA GLU A 13 -8.97 -8.01 2.04
C GLU A 13 -10.04 -6.96 1.69
N GLU A 14 -10.50 -6.95 0.44
CA GLU A 14 -11.46 -5.95 -0.05
C GLU A 14 -12.90 -6.18 0.42
N ARG A 15 -13.18 -7.40 0.92
CA ARG A 15 -14.53 -7.87 1.20
C ARG A 15 -14.62 -8.50 2.57
N ARG A 16 -15.57 -8.06 3.38
CA ARG A 16 -15.89 -8.68 4.68
C ARG A 16 -17.00 -9.71 4.52
N ALA A 17 -17.00 -10.70 5.40
CA ALA A 17 -18.18 -11.54 5.66
C ALA A 17 -19.20 -10.75 6.50
N ALA A 18 -19.76 -9.70 5.91
CA ALA A 18 -20.74 -8.81 6.49
C ALA A 18 -21.78 -8.43 5.43
N ASP A 19 -22.92 -7.88 5.86
CA ASP A 19 -23.99 -7.44 4.98
C ASP A 19 -23.90 -5.95 4.66
N GLY A 20 -24.60 -5.53 3.60
CA GLY A 20 -24.74 -4.12 3.26
C GLY A 20 -23.43 -3.42 2.89
N LEU A 21 -23.26 -2.19 3.38
CA LEU A 21 -22.10 -1.34 3.07
C LEU A 21 -20.81 -1.87 3.72
N ASP A 22 -20.92 -2.49 4.90
CA ASP A 22 -19.79 -3.02 5.65
C ASP A 22 -19.08 -4.16 4.91
N ALA A 23 -19.81 -4.86 4.03
CA ALA A 23 -19.26 -5.88 3.15
C ALA A 23 -18.13 -5.35 2.23
N TYR A 24 -18.11 -4.05 1.93
CA TYR A 24 -17.12 -3.39 1.07
C TYR A 24 -16.06 -2.62 1.86
N VAL A 25 -16.13 -2.61 3.19
CA VAL A 25 -15.14 -1.94 4.03
C VAL A 25 -13.87 -2.79 4.07
N PRO A 26 -12.72 -2.28 3.62
CA PRO A 26 -11.50 -3.08 3.54
C PRO A 26 -10.99 -3.52 4.92
N ARG A 27 -10.26 -4.65 4.95
CA ARG A 27 -9.48 -5.14 6.09
C ARG A 27 -8.02 -5.30 5.68
N ILE A 28 -7.11 -4.87 6.53
CA ILE A 28 -5.68 -5.05 6.28
C ILE A 28 -5.19 -6.21 7.11
N LEU A 29 -4.49 -7.14 6.46
CA LEU A 29 -3.95 -8.34 7.08
C LEU A 29 -2.42 -8.30 7.07
N ARG A 30 -1.80 -8.86 8.11
CA ARG A 30 -0.37 -9.21 8.15
C ARG A 30 -0.29 -10.73 8.12
N GLY A 31 0.10 -11.30 6.97
CA GLY A 31 -0.08 -12.72 6.74
C GLY A 31 -1.57 -13.07 6.71
N SER A 32 -2.03 -13.93 7.62
CA SER A 32 -3.45 -14.31 7.77
C SER A 32 -4.17 -13.61 8.92
N GLU A 33 -3.48 -12.78 9.71
CA GLU A 33 -4.05 -12.12 10.88
C GLU A 33 -4.38 -10.65 10.60
N LEU A 34 -5.30 -10.08 11.37
CA LEU A 34 -5.60 -8.65 11.30
C LEU A 34 -4.35 -7.84 11.60
N TYR A 35 -4.05 -6.83 10.78
CA TYR A 35 -2.84 -6.03 10.93
C TYR A 35 -2.80 -5.27 12.26
N ASP A 36 -3.90 -4.57 12.59
CA ASP A 36 -4.05 -3.75 13.79
C ASP A 36 -5.56 -3.42 13.98
N ALA A 37 -6.04 -3.42 15.22
CA ALA A 37 -7.46 -3.21 15.52
C ALA A 37 -7.92 -1.75 15.34
N ASP A 38 -7.05 -0.78 15.62
CA ASP A 38 -7.36 0.65 15.48
C ASP A 38 -7.34 1.04 14.00
N VAL A 39 -6.47 0.42 13.19
CA VAL A 39 -6.52 0.52 11.73
C VAL A 39 -7.82 -0.07 11.18
N ASP A 40 -8.27 -1.23 11.69
CA ASP A 40 -9.56 -1.81 11.28
C ASP A 40 -10.73 -0.89 11.63
N ARG A 41 -10.69 -0.29 12.82
CA ARG A 41 -11.69 0.65 13.30
C ARG A 41 -11.77 1.89 12.40
N PHE A 42 -10.62 2.44 11.99
CA PHE A 42 -10.58 3.56 11.05
C PHE A 42 -11.38 3.26 9.76
N PHE A 43 -11.23 2.06 9.19
CA PHE A 43 -11.99 1.68 8.00
C PHE A 43 -13.49 1.53 8.26
N LEU A 44 -13.87 0.95 9.40
CA LEU A 44 -15.27 0.84 9.82
C LEU A 44 -15.94 2.20 10.01
N ASP A 45 -15.17 3.23 10.38
CA ASP A 45 -15.68 4.59 10.56
C ASP A 45 -15.79 5.37 9.23
N LEU A 46 -15.15 4.94 8.13
CA LEU A 46 -15.20 5.64 6.83
C LEU A 46 -16.62 5.79 6.27
N PRO A 47 -17.47 4.74 6.21
CA PRO A 47 -18.87 4.88 5.81
C PRO A 47 -19.66 5.87 6.65
N LEU A 48 -19.41 5.89 7.96
CA LEU A 48 -20.08 6.78 8.92
C LEU A 48 -19.69 8.25 8.67
N ASN A 49 -18.46 8.47 8.20
CA ASN A 49 -17.92 9.78 7.83
C ASN A 49 -18.25 10.20 6.37
N GLY A 50 -19.09 9.44 5.66
CA GLY A 50 -19.60 9.80 4.34
C GLY A 50 -18.91 9.12 3.14
N VAL A 51 -17.89 8.29 3.36
CA VAL A 51 -17.25 7.50 2.29
C VAL A 51 -18.06 6.23 2.04
N ARG A 52 -19.12 6.33 1.24
CA ARG A 52 -20.09 5.24 1.04
C ARG A 52 -19.97 4.48 -0.28
N SER A 53 -19.13 4.95 -1.20
CA SER A 53 -18.88 4.26 -2.47
C SER A 53 -17.91 3.10 -2.25
N SER A 54 -18.25 1.91 -2.77
CA SER A 54 -17.37 0.74 -2.75
C SER A 54 -16.03 1.00 -3.45
N HIS A 55 -16.04 1.80 -4.52
CA HIS A 55 -14.81 2.17 -5.23
C HIS A 55 -13.94 3.10 -4.38
N SER A 56 -14.56 4.04 -3.65
CA SER A 56 -13.82 4.91 -2.73
C SER A 56 -13.23 4.11 -1.58
N LEU A 57 -14.01 3.24 -0.94
CA LEU A 57 -13.55 2.35 0.13
C LEU A 57 -12.36 1.49 -0.32
N ARG A 58 -12.46 0.90 -1.52
CA ARG A 58 -11.36 0.14 -2.13
C ARG A 58 -10.11 0.98 -2.36
N ALA A 59 -10.25 2.20 -2.88
CA ALA A 59 -9.13 3.12 -3.09
C ALA A 59 -8.43 3.48 -1.78
N TYR A 60 -9.19 3.82 -0.73
CA TYR A 60 -8.66 4.05 0.61
C TYR A 60 -7.91 2.83 1.15
N GLY A 61 -8.49 1.63 0.98
CA GLY A 61 -7.85 0.37 1.37
C GLY A 61 -6.47 0.20 0.75
N TYR A 62 -6.35 0.42 -0.56
CA TYR A 62 -5.07 0.33 -1.25
C TYR A 62 -4.07 1.41 -0.85
N ASP A 63 -4.50 2.67 -0.74
CA ASP A 63 -3.61 3.77 -0.37
C ASP A 63 -3.00 3.56 1.02
N ILE A 64 -3.81 3.15 1.99
CA ILE A 64 -3.35 2.83 3.34
C ILE A 64 -2.51 1.55 3.36
N MET A 65 -2.91 0.48 2.67
CA MET A 65 -2.12 -0.76 2.60
C MET A 65 -0.70 -0.49 2.06
N VAL A 66 -0.58 0.28 0.98
CA VAL A 66 0.73 0.62 0.41
C VAL A 66 1.57 1.44 1.39
N TRP A 67 0.95 2.36 2.13
CA TRP A 67 1.62 3.11 3.19
C TRP A 67 2.12 2.22 4.34
N LEU A 68 1.26 1.34 4.87
CA LEU A 68 1.62 0.41 5.95
C LEU A 68 2.72 -0.57 5.54
N ARG A 69 2.67 -1.02 4.29
CA ARG A 69 3.69 -1.88 3.71
C ARG A 69 5.04 -1.16 3.63
N PHE A 70 5.05 0.11 3.19
CA PHE A 70 6.26 0.92 3.19
C PHE A 70 6.85 1.07 4.59
N LEU A 71 6.02 1.39 5.59
CA LEU A 71 6.49 1.51 6.97
C LEU A 71 7.09 0.21 7.50
N THR A 72 6.42 -0.91 7.24
CA THR A 72 6.86 -2.23 7.74
C THR A 72 8.13 -2.71 7.02
N GLU A 73 8.18 -2.60 5.70
CA GLU A 73 9.25 -3.21 4.89
C GLU A 73 10.49 -2.29 4.72
N VAL A 74 10.30 -0.97 4.81
CA VAL A 74 11.39 0.00 4.53
C VAL A 74 11.82 0.75 5.78
N CYS A 75 10.87 1.15 6.63
CA CYS A 75 11.19 1.90 7.83
C CYS A 75 11.35 1.02 9.08
N ASP A 76 10.94 -0.25 9.03
CA ASP A 76 10.80 -1.15 10.17
C ASP A 76 10.00 -0.52 11.33
N LYS A 77 8.85 0.08 10.98
CA LYS A 77 7.97 0.81 11.89
C LYS A 77 6.52 0.38 11.76
N THR A 78 5.80 0.51 12.86
CA THR A 78 4.34 0.51 12.88
C THR A 78 3.79 1.86 12.40
N VAL A 79 2.48 1.91 12.11
CA VAL A 79 1.80 3.16 11.75
C VAL A 79 1.82 4.20 12.86
N TRP A 80 1.90 3.76 14.11
CA TRP A 80 1.88 4.61 15.30
C TRP A 80 3.24 5.24 15.61
N GLU A 81 4.32 4.62 15.13
CA GLU A 81 5.69 5.15 15.24
C GLU A 81 6.07 6.05 14.06
N ALA A 82 5.18 6.16 13.06
CA ALA A 82 5.45 6.94 11.86
C ALA A 82 5.64 8.42 12.17
N ALA A 83 6.74 8.97 11.67
CA ALA A 83 7.08 10.38 11.79
C ALA A 83 6.91 11.10 10.45
N ARG A 84 6.92 12.44 10.51
CA ARG A 84 6.85 13.28 9.30
C ARG A 84 7.93 12.95 8.27
N ALA A 85 9.13 12.57 8.72
CA ALA A 85 10.21 12.15 7.84
C ALA A 85 9.86 10.89 7.02
N ASP A 86 9.08 9.96 7.58
CA ASP A 86 8.65 8.74 6.88
C ASP A 86 7.64 9.07 5.78
N VAL A 87 6.72 10.01 6.03
CA VAL A 87 5.75 10.52 5.03
C VAL A 87 6.47 11.20 3.87
N GLU A 88 7.47 12.05 4.17
CA GLU A 88 8.29 12.70 3.16
C GLU A 88 9.09 11.69 2.32
N ALA A 89 9.64 10.65 2.95
CA ALA A 89 10.37 9.58 2.28
C ALA A 89 9.44 8.78 1.33
N PHE A 90 8.25 8.41 1.81
CA PHE A 90 7.23 7.72 1.01
C PHE A 90 6.84 8.50 -0.24
N HIS A 91 6.51 9.79 -0.09
CA HIS A 91 6.18 10.64 -1.24
C HIS A 91 7.37 10.86 -2.19
N ARG A 92 8.60 10.87 -1.69
CA ARG A 92 9.80 10.99 -2.53
C ARG A 92 9.97 9.75 -3.41
N ILE A 93 9.79 8.56 -2.87
CA ILE A 93 9.88 7.29 -3.61
C ILE A 93 8.74 7.21 -4.63
N ARG A 94 7.50 7.47 -4.21
CA ARG A 94 6.33 7.42 -5.10
C ARG A 94 6.39 8.43 -6.25
N ARG A 95 6.99 9.61 -6.04
CA ARG A 95 7.25 10.60 -7.11
C ARG A 95 8.35 10.16 -8.08
N LYS A 96 9.41 9.49 -7.60
CA LYS A 96 10.50 9.00 -8.46
C LYS A 96 10.05 7.88 -9.40
N SER A 97 9.01 7.14 -9.04
CA SER A 97 8.39 6.11 -9.89
C SER A 97 7.39 6.66 -10.92
N GLY A 98 7.23 7.99 -11.04
CA GLY A 98 6.40 8.61 -12.06
C GLY A 98 6.98 8.51 -13.49
N PRO A 99 6.16 8.65 -14.54
CA PRO A 99 6.60 8.60 -15.93
C PRO A 99 7.44 9.84 -16.28
N GLY A 100 8.73 9.78 -15.91
CA GLY A 100 9.67 10.88 -16.08
C GLY A 100 11.12 10.52 -15.72
N SER A 101 11.38 9.38 -15.08
CA SER A 101 12.74 8.84 -15.01
C SER A 101 13.09 8.16 -16.34
N GLY A 102 13.49 8.99 -17.30
CA GLY A 102 13.74 8.61 -18.69
C GLY A 102 14.53 7.32 -18.83
N TYR A 103 13.87 6.33 -19.43
CA TYR A 103 14.51 5.23 -20.15
C TYR A 103 15.27 5.84 -21.33
N ARG A 104 16.46 6.39 -21.08
CA ARG A 104 17.42 6.70 -22.14
C ARG A 104 17.97 5.36 -22.62
N ARG A 105 17.32 4.76 -23.62
CA ARG A 105 17.98 3.75 -24.48
C ARG A 105 19.34 4.34 -24.85
N ARG A 106 20.43 3.69 -24.43
CA ARG A 106 21.68 3.80 -25.17
C ARG A 106 21.37 3.33 -26.60
N ARG A 107 21.11 4.28 -27.51
CA ARG A 107 21.33 4.01 -28.92
C ARG A 107 22.82 3.74 -29.04
N GLY A 108 23.16 2.49 -29.35
CA GLY A 108 24.50 2.14 -29.78
C GLY A 108 24.89 3.10 -30.89
N THR A 109 25.93 3.87 -30.63
CA THR A 109 26.73 4.51 -31.65
C THR A 109 27.42 3.39 -32.39
N ASP A 110 26.78 2.90 -33.46
CA ASP A 110 27.48 2.11 -34.46
C ASP A 110 28.27 3.11 -35.31
N ARG A 111 29.56 3.21 -35.01
CA ARG A 111 30.50 4.06 -35.75
C ARG A 111 31.92 3.50 -35.63
N LEU A 112 32.19 2.44 -36.35
CA LEU A 112 33.50 2.05 -36.91
C LEU A 112 33.14 1.31 -38.21
N LEU A 113 33.26 1.87 -39.43
CA LEU A 113 34.51 2.16 -40.15
C LEU A 113 35.64 1.19 -39.80
N GLN A 114 35.62 0.02 -40.43
CA GLN A 114 36.65 -0.43 -41.37
C GLN A 114 36.11 -1.59 -42.21
#